data_AF-A0A9N9WLX6-F1
#
_entry.id   AF-A0A9N9WLX6-F1
#
_cell.length_a   1.000
_cell.length_b   1.000
_cell.length_c   1.000
_cell.angle_alpha   90.00
_cell.angle_beta   90.00
_cell.angle_gamma   90.00
#
_symmetry.space_group_name_H-M   'P 1'
#
loop_
_entity.id
_entity.type
_entity.pdbx_description
1 polymer ?
#
loop_
_entity_poly.entity_id
_entity_poly.type
_entity_poly.pdbx_seq_one_letter_code
_entity_poly.pdbx_strand_id
1 'polypeptide(L)'
;MKKILIIFVILNSSYCQELSCIYINDSINNYSCNLTIQNPYGLNNFTDISGKHLSRMTNDNVQTILSVPGSYSSNIPSIICDTFKNLIRIQLSDVGIENIDENSFKNCENLAILNLQSNKISKIDEKSFIHNSELTTLILNENQLSTLSENIFLNLQKLNILNFDINNLTDFPKSLFNSLKNLTYLNLSRNQLKTLKVEWFEDLPSLETLFMFMIQIDELPDNIFNSLSNVMQIELQYNNLTVIKHESFGISPNLTDVNFSFNQINAIDEGFINKIPIKNLNMMNNNCSNELISDYTATKETMRTKLNNCLENYEIKILETTTLINELSTTTAPACTKGNIDERICKLEDLINKMQDNMDNLREEKEGMQDNIIDLSRQNEKINEELKDQKSIVAEIQEENQQLRSTTEKLQEKLENQSQFFTTSLKELENKILIFSTRPFTC
;
A
#
# COMPACT_ATOMS: atom_id res chain seq x y z
N MET A 1 10.89 28.58 -28.78
CA MET A 1 11.93 27.98 -29.66
C MET A 1 12.48 26.75 -28.96
N LYS A 2 12.18 25.54 -29.43
CA LYS A 2 12.94 24.34 -29.04
C LYS A 2 14.35 24.50 -29.61
N LYS A 3 15.36 24.63 -28.76
CA LYS A 3 16.76 24.57 -29.18
C LYS A 3 17.22 23.13 -29.01
N ILE A 4 17.54 22.47 -30.11
CA ILE A 4 18.15 21.13 -30.09
C ILE A 4 19.66 21.37 -29.94
N LEU A 5 20.26 20.85 -28.88
CA LEU A 5 21.71 20.79 -28.72
C LEU A 5 22.14 19.36 -28.99
N ILE A 6 22.98 19.18 -29.99
CA ILE A 6 23.59 17.89 -30.31
C ILE A 6 24.91 17.85 -29.54
N ILE A 7 25.02 16.94 -28.58
CA ILE A 7 26.26 16.64 -27.87
C ILE A 7 26.94 15.54 -28.68
N PHE A 8 28.20 15.72 -29.06
CA PHE A 8 28.99 14.66 -29.69
C PHE A 8 29.81 13.98 -28.61
N VAL A 9 29.73 12.65 -28.53
CA VAL A 9 30.63 11.84 -27.72
C VAL A 9 31.52 11.02 -28.63
N ILE A 10 32.83 11.24 -28.47
CA ILE A 10 33.87 10.57 -29.24
C ILE A 10 34.28 9.37 -28.41
N LEU A 11 33.65 8.22 -28.61
CA LEU A 11 34.21 6.97 -28.12
C LEU A 11 35.48 6.67 -28.91
N ASN A 12 36.56 6.28 -28.23
CA ASN A 12 37.89 6.03 -28.78
C ASN A 12 37.97 4.76 -29.66
N SER A 13 37.01 4.56 -30.56
CA SER A 13 37.03 3.59 -31.65
C SER A 13 36.10 4.06 -32.77
N SER A 14 36.64 4.69 -33.82
CA SER A 14 36.11 4.86 -35.20
C SER A 14 34.63 5.25 -35.46
N TYR A 15 33.79 5.42 -34.45
CA TYR A 15 32.34 5.51 -34.56
C TYR A 15 31.86 6.60 -33.59
N CYS A 16 31.59 7.79 -34.15
CA CYS A 16 30.98 8.90 -33.43
C CYS A 16 29.55 8.48 -33.03
N GLN A 17 29.23 8.53 -31.73
CA GLN A 17 27.86 8.39 -31.25
C GLN A 17 27.28 9.79 -30.98
N GLU A 18 26.11 10.09 -31.55
CA GLU A 18 25.39 11.32 -31.25
C GLU A 18 24.66 11.16 -29.92
N LEU A 19 25.01 12.01 -28.96
CA LEU A 19 24.21 12.26 -27.77
C LEU A 19 23.21 13.38 -28.09
N SER A 20 21.95 13.04 -28.28
CA SER A 20 20.91 14.06 -28.46
C SER A 20 20.44 14.55 -27.09
N CYS A 21 20.67 15.82 -26.78
CA CYS A 21 20.07 16.48 -25.62
C CYS A 21 18.82 17.23 -26.07
N ILE A 22 17.65 16.77 -25.63
CA ILE A 22 16.38 17.46 -25.88
C ILE A 22 16.07 18.32 -24.67
N TYR A 23 16.19 19.65 -24.83
CA TYR A 23 15.79 20.59 -23.81
C TYR A 23 14.27 20.72 -23.72
N ILE A 24 13.72 20.41 -22.55
CA ILE A 24 12.33 20.65 -22.23
C ILE A 24 12.31 21.91 -21.34
N ASN A 25 11.46 22.86 -21.71
CA ASN A 25 11.29 24.11 -20.97
C ASN A 25 10.20 23.88 -19.92
N ASP A 26 10.61 23.54 -18.70
CA ASP A 26 9.66 23.22 -17.62
C ASP A 26 9.19 24.48 -16.86
N SER A 27 9.84 25.63 -17.05
CA SER A 27 9.38 26.99 -16.67
C SER A 27 10.39 28.05 -17.13
N ILE A 28 10.06 29.36 -17.01
CA ILE A 28 10.81 30.50 -17.59
C ILE A 28 12.33 30.49 -17.32
N ASN A 29 12.83 29.76 -16.30
CA ASN A 29 14.26 29.65 -15.99
C ASN A 29 14.79 28.22 -15.71
N ASN A 30 13.99 27.16 -15.87
CA ASN A 30 14.43 25.77 -15.63
C ASN A 30 14.42 24.94 -16.93
N TYR A 31 15.60 24.43 -17.28
CA TYR A 31 15.82 23.62 -18.49
C TYR A 31 16.17 22.18 -18.08
N SER A 32 15.33 21.20 -18.41
CA SER A 32 15.67 19.78 -18.28
C SER A 32 16.25 19.26 -19.60
N CYS A 33 17.18 18.31 -19.58
CA CYS A 33 17.72 17.67 -20.78
C CYS A 33 17.49 16.17 -20.72
N ASN A 34 16.73 15.63 -21.65
CA ASN A 34 16.74 14.19 -21.83
C ASN A 34 17.99 13.79 -22.63
N LEU A 35 18.86 12.98 -22.05
CA LEU A 35 20.11 12.51 -22.64
C LEU A 35 20.03 11.01 -22.93
N THR A 36 19.74 10.64 -24.17
CA THR A 36 19.78 9.23 -24.55
C THR A 36 21.17 8.86 -25.05
N ILE A 37 21.82 7.89 -24.41
CA ILE A 37 23.06 7.27 -24.92
C ILE A 37 22.67 6.02 -25.70
N GLN A 38 22.82 6.06 -27.01
CA GLN A 38 22.66 4.84 -27.82
C GLN A 38 24.00 4.10 -27.86
N ASN A 39 24.10 2.94 -27.22
CA ASN A 39 25.29 2.09 -27.26
C ASN A 39 25.05 0.81 -28.08
N PRO A 40 24.72 0.84 -29.37
CA PRO A 40 24.21 -0.34 -30.11
C PRO A 40 25.18 -1.53 -30.28
N TYR A 41 26.39 -1.52 -29.67
CA TYR A 41 27.47 -2.44 -30.05
C TYR A 41 28.17 -3.23 -28.96
N GLY A 42 28.02 -2.96 -27.67
CA GLY A 42 28.77 -3.75 -26.69
C GLY A 42 29.61 -2.98 -25.72
N LEU A 43 29.80 -1.69 -25.97
CA LEU A 43 31.05 -1.07 -25.58
C LEU A 43 31.03 -0.76 -24.09
N ASN A 44 31.73 -1.60 -23.33
CA ASN A 44 31.87 -1.54 -21.87
C ASN A 44 32.69 -0.32 -21.39
N ASN A 45 33.34 0.41 -22.31
CA ASN A 45 34.18 1.55 -22.00
C ASN A 45 33.43 2.86 -22.30
N PHE A 46 32.67 3.34 -21.32
CA PHE A 46 32.18 4.73 -21.29
C PHE A 46 33.32 5.72 -20.98
N THR A 47 34.55 5.43 -21.43
CA THR A 47 35.78 6.15 -21.04
C THR A 47 35.88 7.56 -21.62
N ASP A 48 34.92 7.98 -22.44
CA ASP A 48 35.06 9.17 -23.26
C ASP A 48 33.73 9.91 -23.51
N ILE A 49 32.83 9.95 -22.51
CA ILE A 49 31.66 10.85 -22.54
C ILE A 49 32.14 12.30 -22.32
N SER A 50 32.78 12.92 -23.31
CA SER A 50 33.13 14.34 -23.29
C SER A 50 32.13 15.14 -24.14
N GLY A 51 31.25 15.91 -23.52
CA GLY A 51 30.33 16.81 -24.22
C GLY A 51 30.80 18.26 -24.20
N LYS A 52 31.04 18.87 -25.37
CA LYS A 52 31.24 20.34 -25.48
C LYS A 52 29.89 21.05 -25.59
N HIS A 53 29.51 21.81 -24.57
CA HIS A 53 28.34 22.69 -24.64
C HIS A 53 28.62 23.99 -25.42
N LEU A 54 27.56 24.56 -26.02
CA LEU A 54 27.53 25.99 -26.37
C LEU A 54 27.84 26.78 -25.09
N SER A 55 28.80 27.70 -25.15
CA SER A 55 29.52 28.41 -24.07
C SER A 55 28.69 29.21 -23.03
N ARG A 56 27.39 28.93 -22.86
CA ARG A 56 26.47 29.65 -21.96
C ARG A 56 25.52 28.76 -21.14
N MET A 57 25.64 27.44 -21.20
CA MET A 57 24.88 26.51 -20.34
C MET A 57 25.88 25.60 -19.62
N THR A 58 26.13 25.85 -18.34
CA THR A 58 26.97 24.97 -17.51
C THR A 58 26.18 23.70 -17.19
N ASN A 59 26.89 22.58 -16.94
CA ASN A 59 26.33 21.27 -16.55
C ASN A 59 25.46 21.29 -15.27
N ASP A 60 25.25 22.45 -14.67
CA ASP A 60 24.72 22.61 -13.31
C ASP A 60 23.21 22.59 -13.22
N ASN A 61 22.51 22.89 -14.32
CA ASN A 61 21.04 23.05 -14.31
C ASN A 61 20.30 21.97 -15.11
N VAL A 62 21.00 20.93 -15.53
CA VAL A 62 20.47 19.97 -16.49
C VAL A 62 19.96 18.74 -15.75
N GLN A 63 18.63 18.59 -15.65
CA GLN A 63 18.01 17.32 -15.25
C GLN A 63 18.26 16.31 -16.37
N THR A 64 19.41 15.65 -16.32
CA THR A 64 19.83 14.65 -17.30
C THR A 64 19.04 13.38 -17.05
N ILE A 65 18.27 12.91 -18.02
CA ILE A 65 17.69 11.55 -18.01
C ILE A 65 18.63 10.69 -18.83
N LEU A 66 19.32 9.73 -18.21
CA LEU A 66 20.10 8.75 -18.95
C LEU A 66 19.24 7.54 -19.28
N SER A 67 19.11 7.21 -20.57
CA SER A 67 18.56 5.94 -21.08
C SER A 67 19.56 5.31 -22.05
N VAL A 68 19.90 4.03 -21.84
CA VAL A 68 20.86 3.28 -22.65
C VAL A 68 20.18 2.06 -23.28
N PRO A 69 19.60 2.14 -24.49
CA PRO A 69 19.02 0.96 -25.11
C PRO A 69 20.09 -0.09 -25.44
N GLY A 70 19.92 -1.32 -24.92
CA GLY A 70 20.71 -2.51 -25.26
C GLY A 70 21.71 -2.98 -24.20
N SER A 71 22.06 -4.26 -24.29
CA SER A 71 22.68 -5.10 -23.25
C SER A 71 24.20 -4.92 -23.12
N TYR A 72 24.68 -4.02 -22.24
CA TYR A 72 26.07 -3.53 -22.35
C TYR A 72 26.91 -3.33 -21.08
N SER A 73 26.51 -3.83 -19.91
CA SER A 73 27.46 -4.07 -18.81
C SER A 73 26.82 -4.82 -17.65
N SER A 74 27.55 -5.76 -17.04
CA SER A 74 27.14 -6.38 -15.77
C SER A 74 26.98 -5.34 -14.65
N ASN A 75 27.66 -4.18 -14.73
CA ASN A 75 27.68 -3.15 -13.68
C ASN A 75 27.38 -1.75 -14.23
N ILE A 76 26.91 -0.84 -13.38
CA ILE A 76 26.66 0.56 -13.73
C ILE A 76 28.00 1.34 -13.76
N PRO A 77 28.39 1.97 -14.87
CA PRO A 77 29.65 2.72 -14.94
C PRO A 77 29.63 3.97 -14.05
N SER A 78 30.54 4.06 -13.08
CA SER A 78 30.66 5.22 -12.17
C SER A 78 30.92 6.54 -12.90
N ILE A 79 31.54 6.48 -14.09
CA ILE A 79 31.86 7.65 -14.93
C ILE A 79 30.62 8.48 -15.30
N ILE A 80 29.42 7.88 -15.30
CA ILE A 80 28.17 8.61 -15.54
C ILE A 80 27.97 9.67 -14.43
N CYS A 81 28.10 9.26 -13.16
CA CYS A 81 27.97 10.15 -12.02
C CYS A 81 29.14 11.14 -11.92
N ASP A 82 30.34 10.75 -12.38
CA ASP A 82 31.50 11.65 -12.41
C ASP A 82 31.32 12.78 -13.44
N THR A 83 30.69 12.46 -14.58
CA THR A 83 30.48 13.37 -15.71
C THR A 83 29.30 14.31 -15.47
N PHE A 84 28.20 13.80 -14.89
CA PHE A 84 26.94 14.53 -14.71
C PHE A 84 26.58 14.69 -13.23
N LYS A 85 27.31 15.56 -12.53
CA LYS A 85 27.22 15.76 -11.07
C LYS A 85 25.85 16.23 -10.54
N ASN A 86 24.99 16.75 -11.40
CA ASN A 86 23.65 17.26 -11.03
C ASN A 86 22.51 16.37 -11.54
N LEU A 87 22.81 15.08 -11.78
CA LEU A 87 21.81 14.09 -12.14
C LEU A 87 20.71 14.00 -11.09
N ILE A 88 19.48 14.28 -11.51
CA ILE A 88 18.27 14.11 -10.68
C ILE A 88 17.57 12.78 -10.97
N ARG A 89 17.68 12.26 -12.21
CA ARG A 89 16.95 11.07 -12.66
C ARG A 89 17.81 10.16 -13.52
N ILE A 90 17.85 8.88 -13.19
CA ILE A 90 18.51 7.84 -14.00
C ILE A 90 17.47 6.79 -14.40
N GLN A 91 17.42 6.42 -15.69
CA GLN A 91 16.50 5.43 -16.23
C GLN A 91 17.24 4.37 -17.05
N LEU A 92 17.69 3.31 -16.38
CA LEU A 92 18.42 2.22 -17.02
C LEU A 92 17.56 0.96 -17.03
N SER A 93 16.37 1.02 -17.64
CA SER A 93 15.46 -0.12 -17.73
C SER A 93 15.80 -1.01 -18.93
N ASP A 94 15.81 -2.34 -18.73
CA ASP A 94 16.09 -3.33 -19.80
C ASP A 94 17.44 -3.15 -20.51
N VAL A 95 18.51 -3.01 -19.71
CA VAL A 95 19.88 -2.80 -20.22
C VAL A 95 20.86 -3.90 -19.82
N GLY A 96 20.37 -4.92 -19.11
CA GLY A 96 21.15 -6.11 -18.74
C GLY A 96 22.11 -5.93 -17.58
N ILE A 97 21.89 -4.96 -16.67
CA ILE A 97 22.70 -4.81 -15.45
C ILE A 97 22.51 -6.04 -14.56
N GLU A 98 23.60 -6.57 -14.01
CA GLU A 98 23.62 -7.77 -13.16
C GLU A 98 23.93 -7.45 -11.69
N ASN A 99 24.68 -6.38 -11.43
CA ASN A 99 25.06 -5.96 -10.07
C ASN A 99 25.09 -4.43 -9.92
N ILE A 100 24.85 -3.98 -8.70
CA ILE A 100 25.12 -2.60 -8.26
C ILE A 100 26.22 -2.67 -7.20
N ASP A 101 27.31 -1.96 -7.43
CA ASP A 101 28.46 -1.89 -6.51
C ASP A 101 28.47 -0.59 -5.70
N GLU A 102 29.41 -0.45 -4.77
CA GLU A 102 29.58 0.73 -3.91
C GLU A 102 29.82 2.03 -4.72
N ASN A 103 30.41 1.93 -5.92
CA ASN A 103 30.80 3.10 -6.70
C ASN A 103 29.78 3.50 -7.78
N SER A 104 28.77 2.66 -8.02
CA SER A 104 27.78 2.82 -9.10
C SER A 104 27.08 4.18 -9.08
N PHE A 105 26.77 4.71 -7.89
CA PHE A 105 26.07 6.00 -7.70
C PHE A 105 26.77 7.00 -6.80
N LYS A 106 28.05 6.76 -6.47
CA LYS A 106 28.80 7.49 -5.45
C LYS A 106 28.78 9.01 -5.61
N ASN A 107 28.92 9.50 -6.85
CA ASN A 107 29.00 10.94 -7.15
C ASN A 107 27.68 11.54 -7.65
N CYS A 108 26.57 10.78 -7.60
CA CYS A 108 25.24 11.22 -7.97
C CYS A 108 24.46 11.73 -6.73
N GLU A 109 24.97 12.73 -6.02
CA GLU A 109 24.43 13.17 -4.72
C GLU A 109 23.00 13.75 -4.82
N ASN A 110 22.65 14.38 -5.95
CA ASN A 110 21.35 14.99 -6.20
C ASN A 110 20.30 14.02 -6.79
N LEU A 111 20.61 12.72 -6.85
CA LEU A 111 19.75 11.73 -7.49
C LEU A 111 18.46 11.56 -6.70
N ALA A 112 17.33 11.93 -7.32
CA ALA A 112 16.00 11.79 -6.73
C ALA A 112 15.25 10.57 -7.25
N ILE A 113 15.43 10.20 -8.52
CA ILE A 113 14.68 9.11 -9.16
C ILE A 113 15.65 8.13 -9.81
N LEU A 114 15.63 6.88 -9.36
CA LEU A 114 16.41 5.80 -9.95
C LEU A 114 15.47 4.68 -10.42
N ASN A 115 15.44 4.44 -11.73
CA ASN A 115 14.72 3.34 -12.33
C ASN A 115 15.68 2.33 -12.97
N LEU A 116 15.68 1.11 -12.44
CA LEU A 116 16.48 -0.05 -12.86
C LEU A 116 15.58 -1.25 -13.18
N GLN A 117 14.34 -1.01 -13.59
CA GLN A 117 13.36 -2.04 -13.93
C GLN A 117 13.86 -2.98 -15.04
N SER A 118 13.42 -4.24 -15.00
CA SER A 118 13.64 -5.24 -16.07
C SER A 118 15.12 -5.47 -16.38
N ASN A 119 15.97 -5.53 -15.35
CA ASN A 119 17.37 -5.91 -15.50
C ASN A 119 17.61 -7.34 -14.98
N LYS A 120 18.87 -7.72 -14.80
CA LYS A 120 19.30 -9.02 -14.26
C LYS A 120 19.95 -8.84 -12.88
N ILE A 121 19.56 -7.80 -12.14
CA ILE A 121 20.24 -7.43 -10.90
C ILE A 121 19.99 -8.53 -9.88
N SER A 122 21.07 -9.21 -9.48
CA SER A 122 21.03 -10.28 -8.49
C SER A 122 21.65 -9.88 -7.16
N LYS A 123 22.53 -8.87 -7.16
CA LYS A 123 23.23 -8.36 -5.99
C LYS A 123 23.31 -6.83 -5.99
N ILE A 124 23.07 -6.26 -4.81
CA ILE A 124 23.33 -4.84 -4.53
C ILE A 124 24.28 -4.78 -3.33
N ASP A 125 25.37 -4.03 -3.47
CA ASP A 125 26.30 -3.80 -2.38
C ASP A 125 25.65 -2.96 -1.26
N GLU A 126 26.01 -3.23 -0.01
CA GLU A 126 25.41 -2.55 1.15
C GLU A 126 25.63 -1.04 1.16
N LYS A 127 26.68 -0.55 0.46
CA LYS A 127 27.04 0.87 0.39
C LYS A 127 26.62 1.55 -0.91
N SER A 128 25.94 0.84 -1.82
CA SER A 128 25.58 1.36 -3.15
C SER A 128 24.79 2.67 -3.14
N PHE A 129 24.04 2.95 -2.08
CA PHE A 129 23.19 4.16 -1.95
C PHE A 129 23.61 5.12 -0.84
N ILE A 130 24.79 4.95 -0.24
CA ILE A 130 25.21 5.72 0.95
C ILE A 130 25.28 7.23 0.68
N HIS A 131 25.51 7.65 -0.56
CA HIS A 131 25.66 9.05 -0.98
C HIS A 131 24.40 9.65 -1.63
N ASN A 132 23.30 8.89 -1.76
CA ASN A 132 22.13 9.32 -2.54
C ASN A 132 20.93 9.67 -1.63
N SER A 133 21.15 10.53 -0.62
CA SER A 133 20.12 10.89 0.38
C SER A 133 18.92 11.64 -0.20
N GLU A 134 19.03 12.16 -1.41
CA GLU A 134 17.95 12.86 -2.12
C GLU A 134 16.96 11.91 -2.82
N LEU A 135 17.22 10.59 -2.83
CA LEU A 135 16.35 9.61 -3.48
C LEU A 135 14.93 9.64 -2.89
N THR A 136 13.96 9.89 -3.75
CA THR A 136 12.52 9.83 -3.47
C THR A 136 11.85 8.64 -4.14
N THR A 137 12.41 8.11 -5.22
CA THR A 137 11.85 6.98 -5.97
C THR A 137 12.95 5.99 -6.35
N LEU A 138 12.78 4.73 -5.93
CA LEU A 138 13.66 3.62 -6.29
C LEU A 138 12.84 2.46 -6.88
N ILE A 139 13.05 2.21 -8.16
CA ILE A 139 12.33 1.18 -8.92
C ILE A 139 13.30 0.05 -9.29
N LEU A 140 13.10 -1.12 -8.70
CA LEU A 140 13.91 -2.33 -8.83
C LEU A 140 13.07 -3.55 -9.29
N ASN A 141 11.85 -3.32 -9.79
CA ASN A 141 10.98 -4.42 -10.20
C ASN A 141 11.51 -5.15 -11.44
N GLU A 142 11.12 -6.41 -11.61
CA GLU A 142 11.58 -7.29 -12.70
C GLU A 142 13.10 -7.46 -12.69
N ASN A 143 13.64 -7.90 -11.56
CA ASN A 143 15.05 -8.23 -11.38
C ASN A 143 15.20 -9.63 -10.77
N GLN A 144 16.40 -9.98 -10.32
CA GLN A 144 16.74 -11.31 -9.80
C GLN A 144 17.21 -11.26 -8.34
N LEU A 145 16.83 -10.22 -7.59
CA LEU A 145 17.24 -10.03 -6.21
C LEU A 145 16.70 -11.16 -5.34
N SER A 146 17.56 -11.76 -4.53
CA SER A 146 17.19 -12.85 -3.61
C SER A 146 17.33 -12.47 -2.13
N THR A 147 18.26 -11.56 -1.83
CA THR A 147 18.54 -11.05 -0.47
C THR A 147 18.90 -9.58 -0.52
N LEU A 148 18.71 -8.87 0.58
CA LEU A 148 19.12 -7.48 0.76
C LEU A 148 19.92 -7.31 2.05
N SER A 149 20.93 -6.45 2.03
CA SER A 149 21.69 -6.08 3.22
C SER A 149 20.87 -5.17 4.13
N GLU A 150 21.00 -5.33 5.45
CA GLU A 150 20.20 -4.61 6.46
C GLU A 150 20.29 -3.08 6.33
N ASN A 151 21.45 -2.54 5.99
CA ASN A 151 21.71 -1.10 5.97
C ASN A 151 21.64 -0.46 4.57
N ILE A 152 21.18 -1.20 3.55
CA ILE A 152 21.15 -0.72 2.16
C ILE A 152 20.34 0.58 1.98
N PHE A 153 19.39 0.84 2.89
CA PHE A 153 18.50 2.01 2.87
C PHE A 153 18.75 3.03 3.96
N LEU A 154 19.82 2.89 4.75
CA LEU A 154 20.05 3.67 5.97
C LEU A 154 19.94 5.19 5.77
N ASN A 155 20.41 5.71 4.63
CA ASN A 155 20.43 7.14 4.32
C ASN A 155 19.24 7.64 3.47
N LEU A 156 18.32 6.75 3.08
CA LEU A 156 17.24 7.08 2.13
C LEU A 156 15.98 7.60 2.82
N GLN A 157 16.14 8.56 3.75
CA GLN A 157 15.03 9.07 4.57
C GLN A 157 13.96 9.80 3.75
N LYS A 158 14.30 10.32 2.57
CA LYS A 158 13.38 10.99 1.63
C LYS A 158 12.64 10.02 0.70
N LEU A 159 12.94 8.72 0.77
CA LEU A 159 12.37 7.73 -0.14
C LEU A 159 10.86 7.64 0.10
N ASN A 160 10.11 7.80 -0.98
CA ASN A 160 8.65 7.81 -0.99
C ASN A 160 8.08 6.57 -1.70
N ILE A 161 8.74 6.14 -2.78
CA ILE A 161 8.33 5.00 -3.60
C ILE A 161 9.47 3.98 -3.64
N LEU A 162 9.16 2.75 -3.22
CA LEU A 162 10.06 1.60 -3.33
C LEU A 162 9.33 0.42 -3.98
N ASN A 163 9.88 -0.07 -5.09
CA ASN A 163 9.26 -1.16 -5.85
C ASN A 163 10.24 -2.32 -6.07
N PHE A 164 9.92 -3.48 -5.49
CA PHE A 164 10.65 -4.74 -5.61
C PHE A 164 9.86 -5.84 -6.33
N ASP A 165 8.75 -5.49 -6.95
CA ASP A 165 7.86 -6.44 -7.61
C ASP A 165 8.59 -7.31 -8.65
N ILE A 166 8.22 -8.59 -8.79
CA ILE A 166 8.90 -9.54 -9.70
C ILE A 166 10.41 -9.62 -9.39
N ASN A 167 10.74 -10.16 -8.22
CA ASN A 167 12.10 -10.54 -7.84
C ASN A 167 12.06 -11.94 -7.19
N ASN A 168 13.17 -12.40 -6.63
CA ASN A 168 13.30 -13.69 -5.95
C ASN A 168 13.49 -13.54 -4.44
N LEU A 169 13.01 -12.44 -3.83
CA LEU A 169 13.23 -12.15 -2.42
C LEU A 169 12.49 -13.17 -1.55
N THR A 170 13.20 -13.71 -0.56
CA THR A 170 12.68 -14.76 0.34
C THR A 170 12.55 -14.32 1.79
N ASP A 171 13.32 -13.31 2.21
CA ASP A 171 13.34 -12.79 3.57
C ASP A 171 13.90 -11.35 3.55
N PHE A 172 13.65 -10.59 4.62
CA PHE A 172 14.24 -9.29 4.87
C PHE A 172 14.90 -9.23 6.27
N PRO A 173 16.05 -8.55 6.40
CA PRO A 173 16.60 -8.20 7.71
C PRO A 173 15.61 -7.39 8.53
N LYS A 174 15.66 -7.55 9.86
CA LYS A 174 14.73 -6.92 10.81
C LYS A 174 14.57 -5.41 10.57
N SER A 175 15.68 -4.70 10.38
CA SER A 175 15.68 -3.23 10.30
C SER A 175 15.79 -2.68 8.89
N LEU A 176 15.51 -3.50 7.86
CA LEU A 176 15.71 -3.11 6.45
C LEU A 176 14.99 -1.79 6.09
N PHE A 177 13.76 -1.60 6.58
CA PHE A 177 12.93 -0.46 6.22
C PHE A 177 12.89 0.65 7.28
N ASN A 178 13.58 0.49 8.42
CA ASN A 178 13.44 1.38 9.58
C ASN A 178 13.81 2.84 9.30
N SER A 179 14.69 3.13 8.34
CA SER A 179 15.07 4.50 7.96
C SER A 179 14.05 5.19 7.04
N LEU A 180 13.10 4.45 6.46
CA LEU A 180 12.23 4.91 5.38
C LEU A 180 10.97 5.62 5.90
N LYS A 181 11.16 6.67 6.71
CA LYS A 181 10.06 7.36 7.41
C LYS A 181 9.04 8.03 6.51
N ASN A 182 9.42 8.41 5.30
CA ASN A 182 8.56 9.09 4.32
C ASN A 182 8.02 8.16 3.21
N LEU A 183 8.22 6.84 3.36
CA LEU A 183 7.77 5.87 2.38
C LEU A 183 6.25 5.80 2.40
N THR A 184 5.60 6.11 1.27
CA THR A 184 4.14 6.03 1.12
C THR A 184 3.73 4.84 0.26
N TYR A 185 4.61 4.36 -0.63
CA TYR A 185 4.35 3.24 -1.52
C TYR A 185 5.43 2.17 -1.37
N LEU A 186 5.01 0.95 -1.06
CA LEU A 186 5.87 -0.24 -1.03
C LEU A 186 5.22 -1.38 -1.82
N ASN A 187 5.97 -1.93 -2.77
CA ASN A 187 5.54 -3.11 -3.53
C ASN A 187 6.54 -4.26 -3.40
N LEU A 188 6.07 -5.34 -2.78
CA LEU A 188 6.80 -6.59 -2.51
C LEU A 188 6.24 -7.76 -3.33
N SER A 189 5.31 -7.50 -4.24
CA SER A 189 4.55 -8.51 -4.95
C SER A 189 5.41 -9.41 -5.82
N ARG A 190 4.91 -10.60 -6.17
CA ARG A 190 5.61 -11.54 -7.07
C ARG A 190 7.06 -11.80 -6.64
N ASN A 191 7.24 -12.03 -5.34
CA ASN A 191 8.46 -12.51 -4.69
C ASN A 191 8.19 -13.89 -4.06
N GLN A 192 9.14 -14.43 -3.29
CA GLN A 192 9.08 -15.76 -2.69
C GLN A 192 9.04 -15.71 -1.15
N LEU A 193 8.35 -14.71 -0.58
CA LEU A 193 8.42 -14.41 0.85
C LEU A 193 7.79 -15.48 1.73
N LYS A 194 6.76 -16.22 1.29
CA LYS A 194 6.05 -17.35 1.95
C LYS A 194 5.49 -17.13 3.37
N THR A 195 6.22 -16.43 4.24
CA THR A 195 5.87 -16.00 5.58
C THR A 195 6.17 -14.52 5.71
N LEU A 196 5.28 -13.76 6.35
CA LEU A 196 5.55 -12.37 6.71
C LEU A 196 6.07 -12.30 8.14
N LYS A 197 6.84 -11.25 8.46
CA LYS A 197 7.31 -10.98 9.81
C LYS A 197 6.90 -9.58 10.25
N VAL A 198 6.42 -9.46 11.48
CA VAL A 198 5.91 -8.19 12.06
C VAL A 198 6.98 -7.10 11.97
N GLU A 199 8.22 -7.47 12.26
CA GLU A 199 9.36 -6.55 12.23
C GLU A 199 9.60 -5.86 10.89
N TRP A 200 9.18 -6.43 9.75
CA TRP A 200 9.40 -5.80 8.45
C TRP A 200 8.59 -4.51 8.26
N PHE A 201 7.47 -4.40 8.96
CA PHE A 201 6.57 -3.25 8.86
C PHE A 201 6.57 -2.41 10.13
N GLU A 202 7.49 -2.69 11.06
CA GLU A 202 7.75 -1.83 12.20
C GLU A 202 8.20 -0.45 11.70
N ASP A 203 7.55 0.59 12.21
CA ASP A 203 8.05 1.98 12.10
C ASP A 203 8.08 2.55 10.66
N LEU A 204 7.05 2.23 9.88
CA LEU A 204 6.68 2.84 8.58
C LEU A 204 5.46 3.79 8.72
N PRO A 205 5.62 4.94 9.40
CA PRO A 205 4.48 5.77 9.80
C PRO A 205 3.76 6.42 8.63
N SER A 206 4.43 6.65 7.50
CA SER A 206 3.86 7.32 6.32
C SER A 206 3.35 6.35 5.26
N LEU A 207 3.41 5.03 5.47
CA LEU A 207 3.02 4.08 4.44
C LEU A 207 1.52 4.16 4.19
N GLU A 208 1.14 4.40 2.93
CA GLU A 208 -0.25 4.58 2.49
C GLU A 208 -0.72 3.37 1.68
N THR A 209 0.17 2.78 0.87
CA THR A 209 -0.15 1.68 -0.03
C THR A 209 0.89 0.58 0.05
N LEU A 210 0.42 -0.64 0.31
CA LEU A 210 1.24 -1.84 0.42
C LEU A 210 0.75 -2.93 -0.53
N PHE A 211 1.62 -3.34 -1.46
CA PHE A 211 1.35 -4.44 -2.39
C PHE A 211 2.14 -5.69 -1.99
N MET A 212 1.41 -6.78 -1.79
CA MET A 212 1.93 -8.10 -1.42
C MET A 212 1.15 -9.21 -2.15
N PHE A 213 0.82 -9.01 -3.42
CA PHE A 213 0.12 -10.03 -4.20
C PHE A 213 1.09 -11.07 -4.78
N MET A 214 0.66 -12.31 -4.95
CA MET A 214 1.48 -13.40 -5.51
C MET A 214 2.81 -13.64 -4.76
N ILE A 215 2.83 -13.53 -3.43
CA ILE A 215 4.01 -13.84 -2.60
C ILE A 215 3.93 -15.21 -1.90
N GLN A 216 2.86 -15.96 -2.17
CA GLN A 216 2.62 -17.33 -1.71
C GLN A 216 2.47 -17.47 -0.19
N ILE A 217 1.86 -16.48 0.47
CA ILE A 217 1.59 -16.56 1.91
C ILE A 217 0.32 -17.38 2.20
N ASP A 218 0.39 -18.20 3.24
CA ASP A 218 -0.74 -19.05 3.69
C ASP A 218 -1.53 -18.40 4.84
N GLU A 219 -0.89 -17.53 5.62
CA GLU A 219 -1.52 -16.77 6.71
C GLU A 219 -0.87 -15.38 6.90
N LEU A 220 -1.61 -14.50 7.58
CA LEU A 220 -1.11 -13.21 8.06
C LEU A 220 -0.76 -13.31 9.55
N PRO A 221 0.46 -12.94 9.98
CA PRO A 221 0.80 -12.86 11.38
C PRO A 221 -0.07 -11.87 12.14
N ASP A 222 -0.27 -12.11 13.43
CA ASP A 222 -0.99 -11.16 14.29
C ASP A 222 -0.23 -9.83 14.36
N ASN A 223 -0.98 -8.73 14.34
CA ASN A 223 -0.49 -7.35 14.43
C ASN A 223 0.48 -6.93 13.30
N ILE A 224 0.56 -7.67 12.19
CA ILE A 224 1.48 -7.40 11.07
C ILE A 224 1.32 -5.97 10.50
N PHE A 225 0.12 -5.38 10.61
CA PHE A 225 -0.16 -4.02 10.12
C PHE A 225 -0.33 -2.98 11.24
N ASN A 226 -0.14 -3.33 12.50
CA ASN A 226 -0.49 -2.46 13.62
C ASN A 226 0.31 -1.15 13.66
N SER A 227 1.55 -1.16 13.18
CA SER A 227 2.42 0.03 13.09
C SER A 227 2.16 0.89 11.84
N LEU A 228 1.33 0.44 10.91
CA LEU A 228 1.05 1.13 9.65
C LEU A 228 -0.11 2.12 9.80
N SER A 229 0.05 3.13 10.67
CA SER A 229 -1.08 3.99 11.08
C SER A 229 -1.74 4.78 9.95
N ASN A 230 -1.04 5.04 8.84
CA ASN A 230 -1.56 5.78 7.68
C ASN A 230 -1.91 4.88 6.49
N VAL A 231 -1.84 3.54 6.62
CA VAL A 231 -2.12 2.65 5.49
C VAL A 231 -3.59 2.75 5.13
N MET A 232 -3.84 3.02 3.85
CA MET A 232 -5.18 3.14 3.28
C MET A 232 -5.52 1.94 2.40
N GLN A 233 -4.50 1.36 1.75
CA GLN A 233 -4.69 0.29 0.77
C GLN A 233 -3.70 -0.87 0.97
N ILE A 234 -4.23 -2.09 1.02
CA ILE A 234 -3.45 -3.33 1.08
C ILE A 234 -3.91 -4.32 -0.01
N GLU A 235 -2.97 -4.77 -0.84
CA GLU A 235 -3.21 -5.67 -1.96
C GLU A 235 -2.59 -7.05 -1.68
N LEU A 236 -3.45 -8.06 -1.48
CA LEU A 236 -3.10 -9.42 -1.01
C LEU A 236 -3.64 -10.52 -1.96
N GLN A 237 -4.04 -10.16 -3.17
CA GLN A 237 -4.59 -11.07 -4.16
C GLN A 237 -3.59 -12.16 -4.59
N TYR A 238 -4.11 -13.28 -5.10
CA TYR A 238 -3.30 -14.40 -5.58
C TYR A 238 -2.30 -14.94 -4.55
N ASN A 239 -2.68 -14.97 -3.28
CA ASN A 239 -1.96 -15.72 -2.24
C ASN A 239 -2.76 -16.99 -1.88
N ASN A 240 -2.37 -17.68 -0.80
CA ASN A 240 -3.01 -18.91 -0.35
C ASN A 240 -3.80 -18.72 0.95
N LEU A 241 -4.22 -17.48 1.26
CA LEU A 241 -4.89 -17.18 2.53
C LEU A 241 -6.18 -17.98 2.66
N THR A 242 -6.41 -18.57 3.83
CA THR A 242 -7.61 -19.38 4.13
C THR A 242 -8.55 -18.68 5.10
N VAL A 243 -8.02 -17.85 6.01
CA VAL A 243 -8.81 -17.15 7.03
C VAL A 243 -8.34 -15.70 7.14
N ILE A 244 -9.28 -14.78 7.31
CA ILE A 244 -8.99 -13.39 7.68
C ILE A 244 -9.26 -13.23 9.19
N LYS A 245 -8.22 -12.96 9.98
CA LYS A 245 -8.31 -12.71 11.42
C LYS A 245 -8.28 -11.21 11.71
N HIS A 246 -9.07 -10.74 12.68
CA HIS A 246 -9.01 -9.34 13.11
C HIS A 246 -7.65 -8.97 13.71
N GLU A 247 -7.04 -9.90 14.44
CA GLU A 247 -5.75 -9.76 15.12
C GLU A 247 -4.63 -9.39 14.16
N SER A 248 -4.64 -9.90 12.92
CA SER A 248 -3.65 -9.55 11.89
C SER A 248 -3.70 -8.06 11.53
N PHE A 249 -4.89 -7.45 11.55
CA PHE A 249 -5.10 -6.05 11.17
C PHE A 249 -5.03 -5.08 12.35
N GLY A 250 -5.22 -5.56 13.58
CA GLY A 250 -5.16 -4.73 14.78
C GLY A 250 -6.14 -3.55 14.69
N ILE A 251 -5.65 -2.32 14.89
CA ILE A 251 -6.51 -1.13 14.85
C ILE A 251 -6.72 -0.62 13.42
N SER A 252 -5.68 -0.65 12.57
CA SER A 252 -5.65 -0.15 11.18
C SER A 252 -6.67 0.97 10.87
N PRO A 253 -6.54 2.14 11.53
CA PRO A 253 -7.63 3.13 11.63
C PRO A 253 -7.95 3.85 10.32
N ASN A 254 -7.04 3.80 9.34
CA ASN A 254 -7.18 4.46 8.04
C ASN A 254 -7.34 3.47 6.88
N LEU A 255 -7.37 2.16 7.16
CA LEU A 255 -7.43 1.13 6.13
C LEU A 255 -8.84 1.07 5.53
N THR A 256 -8.96 1.50 4.26
CA THR A 256 -10.24 1.57 3.55
C THR A 256 -10.34 0.57 2.41
N ASP A 257 -9.21 0.14 1.83
CA ASP A 257 -9.17 -0.63 0.60
C ASP A 257 -8.36 -1.90 0.81
N VAL A 258 -9.00 -3.07 0.69
CA VAL A 258 -8.30 -4.35 0.81
C VAL A 258 -8.72 -5.31 -0.29
N ASN A 259 -7.73 -5.90 -0.95
CA ASN A 259 -7.95 -6.88 -2.00
C ASN A 259 -7.44 -8.26 -1.60
N PHE A 260 -8.35 -9.20 -1.39
CA PHE A 260 -8.06 -10.61 -1.12
C PHE A 260 -8.47 -11.52 -2.27
N SER A 261 -8.74 -10.98 -3.46
CA SER A 261 -9.20 -11.82 -4.58
C SER A 261 -8.22 -12.93 -4.92
N PHE A 262 -8.72 -14.04 -5.47
CA PHE A 262 -7.90 -15.19 -5.87
C PHE A 262 -7.06 -15.78 -4.71
N ASN A 263 -7.65 -15.88 -3.52
CA ASN A 263 -7.10 -16.63 -2.39
C ASN A 263 -7.94 -17.91 -2.15
N GLN A 264 -7.74 -18.59 -1.02
CA GLN A 264 -8.48 -19.79 -0.62
C GLN A 264 -9.40 -19.52 0.59
N ILE A 265 -9.81 -18.27 0.76
CA ILE A 265 -10.47 -17.82 2.00
C ILE A 265 -11.83 -18.51 2.13
N ASN A 266 -12.04 -19.13 3.29
CA ASN A 266 -13.25 -19.84 3.66
C ASN A 266 -13.90 -19.29 4.94
N ALA A 267 -13.19 -18.46 5.72
CA ALA A 267 -13.68 -17.84 6.94
C ALA A 267 -13.13 -16.42 7.13
N ILE A 268 -13.94 -15.55 7.74
CA ILE A 268 -13.60 -14.16 8.03
C ILE A 268 -14.05 -13.85 9.46
N ASP A 269 -13.15 -13.28 10.26
CA ASP A 269 -13.42 -12.85 11.62
C ASP A 269 -14.40 -11.64 11.64
N GLU A 270 -15.37 -11.67 12.54
CA GLU A 270 -16.39 -10.61 12.64
C GLU A 270 -15.77 -9.26 13.06
N GLY A 271 -14.72 -9.28 13.87
CA GLY A 271 -13.95 -8.11 14.27
C GLY A 271 -13.32 -7.40 13.07
N PHE A 272 -12.84 -8.13 12.06
CA PHE A 272 -12.29 -7.52 10.85
C PHE A 272 -13.37 -6.69 10.13
N ILE A 273 -14.55 -7.28 9.93
CA ILE A 273 -15.69 -6.62 9.28
C ILE A 273 -16.25 -5.47 10.12
N ASN A 274 -16.27 -5.62 11.45
CA ASN A 274 -16.95 -4.68 12.32
C ASN A 274 -16.09 -3.51 12.80
N LYS A 275 -14.79 -3.70 12.97
CA LYS A 275 -13.88 -2.75 13.61
C LYS A 275 -12.96 -2.04 12.62
N ILE A 276 -12.64 -2.67 11.49
CA ILE A 276 -11.80 -2.04 10.47
C ILE A 276 -12.68 -1.20 9.53
N PRO A 277 -12.31 0.06 9.21
CA PRO A 277 -13.13 0.98 8.44
C PRO A 277 -13.07 0.72 6.92
N ILE A 278 -13.23 -0.55 6.52
CA ILE A 278 -13.17 -0.99 5.13
C ILE A 278 -14.32 -0.37 4.32
N LYS A 279 -13.97 0.29 3.22
CA LYS A 279 -14.89 0.85 2.23
C LYS A 279 -14.97 -0.05 1.00
N ASN A 280 -13.83 -0.55 0.54
CA ASN A 280 -13.69 -1.37 -0.65
C ASN A 280 -13.00 -2.69 -0.28
N LEU A 281 -13.78 -3.78 -0.29
CA LEU A 281 -13.28 -5.13 -0.03
C LEU A 281 -13.47 -6.00 -1.28
N ASN A 282 -12.38 -6.47 -1.88
CA ASN A 282 -12.44 -7.41 -2.99
C ASN A 282 -12.16 -8.84 -2.53
N MET A 283 -13.18 -9.72 -2.62
CA MET A 283 -13.11 -11.13 -2.23
C MET A 283 -13.29 -12.10 -3.42
N MET A 284 -13.23 -11.60 -4.66
CA MET A 284 -13.51 -12.39 -5.86
C MET A 284 -12.66 -13.68 -5.90
N ASN A 285 -13.22 -14.81 -6.37
CA ASN A 285 -12.49 -16.07 -6.55
C ASN A 285 -11.79 -16.60 -5.28
N ASN A 286 -12.52 -16.66 -4.17
CA ASN A 286 -12.14 -17.36 -2.93
C ASN A 286 -12.95 -18.65 -2.73
N ASN A 287 -12.70 -19.45 -1.69
CA ASN A 287 -13.51 -20.64 -1.43
C ASN A 287 -14.94 -20.34 -0.92
N CYS A 288 -15.21 -19.08 -0.56
CA CYS A 288 -16.56 -18.55 -0.34
C CYS A 288 -17.30 -18.15 -1.65
N SER A 289 -16.71 -18.35 -2.84
CA SER A 289 -17.08 -17.60 -4.05
C SER A 289 -18.26 -18.10 -4.89
N ASN A 290 -18.94 -19.20 -4.56
CA ASN A 290 -20.09 -19.61 -5.38
C ASN A 290 -21.33 -18.70 -5.24
N GLU A 291 -21.36 -17.75 -4.29
CA GLU A 291 -22.46 -16.75 -4.20
C GLU A 291 -22.00 -15.29 -4.00
N LEU A 292 -20.70 -15.00 -3.99
CA LEU A 292 -20.18 -13.66 -3.65
C LEU A 292 -20.03 -12.68 -4.82
N ILE A 293 -20.43 -13.02 -6.06
CA ILE A 293 -20.18 -12.15 -7.22
C ILE A 293 -21.48 -11.70 -7.92
N SER A 294 -22.03 -10.58 -7.46
CA SER A 294 -22.27 -9.39 -8.30
C SER A 294 -22.74 -8.21 -7.42
N ASP A 295 -22.35 -7.02 -7.83
CA ASP A 295 -22.62 -5.69 -7.26
C ASP A 295 -21.85 -5.21 -6.00
N TYR A 296 -20.87 -4.36 -6.34
CA TYR A 296 -20.32 -3.24 -5.57
C TYR A 296 -21.45 -2.35 -5.02
N THR A 297 -21.27 -1.76 -3.82
CA THR A 297 -22.18 -0.85 -3.05
C THR A 297 -22.99 -1.46 -1.89
N ALA A 298 -22.61 -2.63 -1.40
CA ALA A 298 -23.27 -3.27 -0.25
C ALA A 298 -22.88 -2.65 1.10
N THR A 299 -23.86 -2.22 1.90
CA THR A 299 -23.69 -1.75 3.28
C THR A 299 -23.20 -2.89 4.19
N LYS A 300 -22.70 -2.57 5.39
CA LYS A 300 -22.25 -3.52 6.44
C LYS A 300 -23.26 -4.67 6.69
N GLU A 301 -24.54 -4.38 6.52
CA GLU A 301 -25.66 -5.30 6.66
C GLU A 301 -25.75 -6.32 5.51
N THR A 302 -25.42 -5.92 4.27
CA THR A 302 -25.38 -6.83 3.11
C THR A 302 -24.18 -7.79 3.16
N MET A 303 -23.06 -7.36 3.75
CA MET A 303 -21.93 -8.26 4.05
C MET A 303 -22.31 -9.32 5.10
N ARG A 304 -23.05 -8.94 6.15
CA ARG A 304 -23.57 -9.86 7.18
C ARG A 304 -24.52 -10.92 6.59
N THR A 305 -25.42 -10.53 5.69
CA THR A 305 -26.32 -11.47 5.00
C THR A 305 -25.56 -12.44 4.08
N LYS A 306 -24.54 -11.95 3.35
CA LYS A 306 -23.73 -12.81 2.47
C LYS A 306 -22.83 -13.78 3.26
N LEU A 307 -22.39 -13.41 4.46
CA LEU A 307 -21.69 -14.30 5.39
C LEU A 307 -22.63 -15.42 5.91
N ASN A 308 -23.88 -15.11 6.22
CA ASN A 308 -24.89 -16.09 6.63
C ASN A 308 -25.19 -17.12 5.51
N ASN A 309 -25.26 -16.68 4.25
CA ASN A 309 -25.44 -17.60 3.11
C ASN A 309 -24.22 -18.52 2.91
N CYS A 310 -23.01 -18.05 3.23
CA CYS A 310 -21.81 -18.89 3.19
C CYS A 310 -21.87 -19.99 4.26
N LEU A 311 -22.45 -19.70 5.44
CA LEU A 311 -22.68 -20.67 6.52
C LEU A 311 -23.79 -21.68 6.16
N GLU A 312 -24.86 -21.24 5.50
CA GLU A 312 -25.99 -22.10 5.08
C GLU A 312 -25.56 -23.13 4.01
N ASN A 313 -24.66 -22.76 3.10
CA ASN A 313 -24.08 -23.68 2.11
C ASN A 313 -23.13 -24.73 2.74
N TYR A 314 -22.51 -24.43 3.88
CA TYR A 314 -21.80 -25.44 4.67
C TYR A 314 -22.78 -26.46 5.26
N GLU A 315 -23.96 -26.04 5.73
CA GLU A 315 -25.00 -26.96 6.20
C GLU A 315 -25.52 -27.88 5.08
N ILE A 316 -25.65 -27.36 3.85
CA ILE A 316 -26.03 -28.17 2.68
C ILE A 316 -24.94 -29.18 2.31
N LYS A 317 -23.66 -28.78 2.28
CA LYS A 317 -22.55 -29.74 2.05
C LYS A 317 -22.48 -30.83 3.12
N ILE A 318 -22.75 -30.48 4.38
CA ILE A 318 -22.86 -31.45 5.47
C ILE A 318 -24.04 -32.40 5.21
N LEU A 319 -25.19 -31.89 4.75
CA LEU A 319 -26.39 -32.69 4.44
C LEU A 319 -26.17 -33.62 3.24
N GLU A 320 -25.54 -33.15 2.16
CA GLU A 320 -25.19 -33.96 0.98
C GLU A 320 -24.17 -35.05 1.33
N THR A 321 -23.15 -34.72 2.12
CA THR A 321 -22.15 -35.69 2.60
C THR A 321 -22.78 -36.71 3.55
N THR A 322 -23.70 -36.29 4.42
CA THR A 322 -24.50 -37.18 5.30
C THR A 322 -25.38 -38.12 4.47
N THR A 323 -25.98 -37.62 3.39
CA THR A 323 -26.81 -38.41 2.48
C THR A 323 -25.97 -39.46 1.74
N LEU A 324 -24.79 -39.07 1.25
CA LEU A 324 -23.85 -39.97 0.59
C LEU A 324 -23.30 -41.06 1.54
N ILE A 325 -23.00 -40.69 2.79
CA ILE A 325 -22.61 -41.65 3.85
C ILE A 325 -23.75 -42.64 4.12
N ASN A 326 -24.99 -42.16 4.22
CA ASN A 326 -26.15 -43.03 4.43
C ASN A 326 -26.39 -43.97 3.24
N GLU A 327 -26.25 -43.49 2.01
CA GLU A 327 -26.33 -44.31 0.79
C GLU A 327 -25.26 -45.42 0.78
N LEU A 328 -24.01 -45.08 1.11
CA LEU A 328 -22.91 -46.04 1.23
C LEU A 328 -23.14 -47.05 2.37
N SER A 329 -23.74 -46.62 3.48
CA SER A 329 -24.05 -47.46 4.66
C SER A 329 -25.19 -48.46 4.44
N THR A 330 -26.07 -48.23 3.45
CA THR A 330 -27.17 -49.14 3.11
C THR A 330 -26.78 -50.29 2.18
N THR A 331 -25.58 -50.24 1.60
CA THR A 331 -25.02 -51.38 0.87
C THR A 331 -24.50 -52.41 1.87
N THR A 332 -25.26 -53.50 2.06
CA THR A 332 -24.82 -54.63 2.88
C THR A 332 -23.63 -55.30 2.21
N ALA A 333 -22.41 -54.97 2.68
CA ALA A 333 -21.22 -55.71 2.32
C ALA A 333 -21.35 -57.15 2.88
N PRO A 334 -21.21 -58.21 2.06
CA PRO A 334 -21.14 -59.57 2.57
C PRO A 334 -19.91 -59.72 3.46
N ALA A 335 -20.03 -60.49 4.55
CA ALA A 335 -18.94 -60.77 5.48
C ALA A 335 -17.66 -61.22 4.73
N CYS A 336 -16.54 -60.56 5.04
CA CYS A 336 -15.24 -60.80 4.43
C CYS A 336 -14.80 -62.27 4.57
N THR A 337 -14.69 -62.99 3.44
CA THR A 337 -13.97 -64.25 3.35
C THR A 337 -12.97 -64.22 2.20
N LYS A 338 -11.70 -64.48 2.55
CA LYS A 338 -10.46 -64.30 1.77
C LYS A 338 -10.56 -64.54 0.25
N GLY A 339 -10.24 -63.49 -0.51
CA GLY A 339 -9.66 -63.61 -1.85
C GLY A 339 -9.64 -62.31 -2.67
N ASN A 340 -8.46 -61.69 -2.79
CA ASN A 340 -7.95 -60.67 -3.76
C ASN A 340 -8.81 -59.49 -4.25
N ILE A 341 -10.11 -59.41 -3.96
CA ILE A 341 -10.96 -58.22 -4.15
C ILE A 341 -10.96 -57.34 -2.87
N ASP A 342 -10.39 -57.85 -1.77
CA ASP A 342 -10.53 -57.33 -0.40
C ASP A 342 -9.76 -56.04 -0.08
N GLU A 343 -8.60 -55.75 -0.69
CA GLU A 343 -7.77 -54.61 -0.24
C GLU A 343 -8.40 -53.24 -0.57
N ARG A 344 -9.19 -53.16 -1.64
CA ARG A 344 -9.91 -51.93 -2.03
C ARG A 344 -11.16 -51.70 -1.19
N ILE A 345 -11.83 -52.76 -0.75
CA ILE A 345 -13.03 -52.69 0.09
C ILE A 345 -12.64 -52.27 1.52
N CYS A 346 -11.60 -52.87 2.10
CA CYS A 346 -11.11 -52.46 3.42
C CYS A 346 -10.52 -51.03 3.42
N LYS A 347 -9.91 -50.57 2.32
CA LYS A 347 -9.50 -49.16 2.18
C LYS A 347 -10.70 -48.22 2.08
N LEU A 348 -11.83 -48.68 1.55
CA LEU A 348 -13.07 -47.91 1.52
C LEU A 348 -13.70 -47.80 2.92
N GLU A 349 -13.73 -48.89 3.69
CA GLU A 349 -14.23 -48.90 5.08
C GLU A 349 -13.40 -47.99 5.99
N ASP A 350 -12.07 -48.01 5.88
CA ASP A 350 -11.18 -47.10 6.62
C ASP A 350 -11.39 -45.63 6.21
N LEU A 351 -11.69 -45.37 4.93
CA LEU A 351 -12.04 -44.03 4.45
C LEU A 351 -13.40 -43.57 5.00
N ILE A 352 -14.39 -44.47 5.05
CA ILE A 352 -15.73 -44.20 5.58
C ILE A 352 -15.64 -43.87 7.08
N ASN A 353 -14.87 -44.64 7.85
CA ASN A 353 -14.69 -44.38 9.28
C ASN A 353 -13.97 -43.04 9.53
N LYS A 354 -12.92 -42.73 8.75
CA LYS A 354 -12.26 -41.41 8.82
C LYS A 354 -13.18 -40.26 8.41
N MET A 355 -14.09 -40.50 7.46
CA MET A 355 -15.11 -39.53 7.10
C MET A 355 -16.15 -39.33 8.21
N GLN A 356 -16.50 -40.39 8.95
CA GLN A 356 -17.41 -40.31 10.09
C GLN A 356 -16.78 -39.56 11.27
N ASP A 357 -15.51 -39.83 11.60
CA ASP A 357 -14.80 -39.10 12.66
C ASP A 357 -14.67 -37.60 12.33
N ASN A 358 -14.38 -37.26 11.07
CA ASN A 358 -14.37 -35.86 10.63
C ASN A 358 -15.76 -35.22 10.69
N MET A 359 -16.83 -35.98 10.44
CA MET A 359 -18.21 -35.49 10.54
C MET A 359 -18.62 -35.18 11.98
N ASP A 360 -18.18 -36.00 12.94
CA ASP A 360 -18.50 -35.76 14.35
C ASP A 360 -17.73 -34.56 14.91
N ASN A 361 -16.46 -34.36 14.51
CA ASN A 361 -15.70 -33.14 14.83
C ASN A 361 -16.39 -31.88 14.27
N LEU A 362 -16.85 -31.93 13.01
CA LEU A 362 -17.57 -30.80 12.39
C LEU A 362 -18.92 -30.52 13.08
N ARG A 363 -19.58 -31.53 13.66
CA ARG A 363 -20.81 -31.35 14.45
C ARG A 363 -20.54 -30.65 15.77
N GLU A 364 -19.50 -31.05 16.49
CA GLU A 364 -19.10 -30.39 17.73
C GLU A 364 -18.69 -28.93 17.48
N GLU A 365 -17.94 -28.65 16.41
CA GLU A 365 -17.61 -27.28 16.00
C GLU A 365 -18.87 -26.46 15.65
N LYS A 366 -19.84 -27.06 14.96
CA LYS A 366 -21.12 -26.41 14.64
C LYS A 366 -21.91 -26.07 15.90
N GLU A 367 -22.03 -26.98 16.86
CA GLU A 367 -22.73 -26.73 18.12
C GLU A 367 -22.04 -25.60 18.91
N GLY A 368 -20.71 -25.61 18.98
CA GLY A 368 -19.94 -24.52 19.58
C GLY A 368 -20.15 -23.17 18.89
N MET A 369 -20.26 -23.15 17.56
CA MET A 369 -20.59 -21.94 16.81
C MET A 369 -22.01 -21.45 17.05
N GLN A 370 -22.99 -22.35 17.17
CA GLN A 370 -24.39 -21.98 17.46
C GLN A 370 -24.54 -21.34 18.84
N ASP A 371 -23.86 -21.88 19.84
CA ASP A 371 -23.84 -21.30 21.19
C ASP A 371 -23.21 -19.90 21.18
N ASN A 372 -22.12 -19.71 20.44
CA ASN A 372 -21.51 -18.39 20.25
C ASN A 372 -22.46 -17.40 19.55
N ILE A 373 -23.25 -17.84 18.56
CA ILE A 373 -24.25 -17.01 17.89
C ILE A 373 -25.35 -16.57 18.85
N ILE A 374 -25.80 -17.45 19.74
CA ILE A 374 -26.81 -17.13 20.75
C ILE A 374 -26.28 -16.06 21.71
N ASP A 375 -25.03 -16.20 22.16
CA ASP A 375 -24.42 -15.23 23.07
C ASP A 375 -24.13 -13.88 22.39
N LEU A 376 -23.69 -13.89 21.13
CA LEU A 376 -23.53 -12.68 20.33
C LEU A 376 -24.87 -11.98 20.04
N SER A 377 -25.95 -12.74 19.86
CA SER A 377 -27.30 -12.18 19.67
C SER A 377 -27.77 -11.45 20.94
N ARG A 378 -27.54 -12.04 22.12
CA ARG A 378 -27.80 -11.38 23.40
C ARG A 378 -26.96 -10.12 23.61
N GLN A 379 -25.68 -10.15 23.22
CA GLN A 379 -24.82 -8.97 23.30
C GLN A 379 -25.27 -7.86 22.33
N ASN A 380 -25.68 -8.21 21.11
CA ASN A 380 -26.23 -7.25 20.14
C ASN A 380 -27.53 -6.61 20.61
N GLU A 381 -28.45 -7.36 21.24
CA GLU A 381 -29.66 -6.79 21.84
C GLU A 381 -29.31 -5.76 22.92
N LYS A 382 -28.37 -6.09 23.81
CA LYS A 382 -27.90 -5.17 24.85
C LYS A 382 -27.27 -3.89 24.26
N ILE A 383 -26.41 -4.03 23.25
CA ILE A 383 -25.79 -2.88 22.57
C ILE A 383 -26.84 -2.01 21.86
N ASN A 384 -27.87 -2.62 21.27
CA ASN A 384 -28.96 -1.89 20.62
C ASN A 384 -29.81 -1.09 21.62
N GLU A 385 -30.04 -1.62 22.82
CA GLU A 385 -30.66 -0.87 23.91
C GLU A 385 -29.79 0.32 24.35
N GLU A 386 -28.49 0.09 24.59
CA GLU A 386 -27.54 1.15 24.95
C GLU A 386 -27.44 2.24 23.86
N LEU A 387 -27.47 1.86 22.58
CA LEU A 387 -27.47 2.79 21.44
C LEU A 387 -28.76 3.61 21.35
N LYS A 388 -29.91 3.01 21.71
CA LYS A 388 -31.19 3.72 21.77
C LYS A 388 -31.18 4.80 22.84
N ASP A 389 -30.59 4.50 24.00
CA ASP A 389 -30.41 5.47 25.08
C ASP A 389 -29.46 6.59 24.68
N GLN A 390 -28.33 6.27 24.05
CA GLN A 390 -27.39 7.28 23.54
C GLN A 390 -28.02 8.19 22.48
N LYS A 391 -28.85 7.66 21.58
CA LYS A 391 -29.59 8.48 20.60
C LYS A 391 -30.57 9.44 21.26
N SER A 392 -31.20 9.03 22.36
CA SER A 392 -32.06 9.91 23.16
C SER A 392 -31.24 11.06 23.77
N ILE A 393 -30.10 10.75 24.38
CA ILE A 393 -29.20 11.76 24.98
C ILE A 393 -28.68 12.74 23.91
N VAL A 394 -28.33 12.26 22.72
CA VAL A 394 -27.89 13.13 21.61
C VAL A 394 -29.01 14.06 21.16
N ALA A 395 -30.25 13.60 21.11
CA ALA A 395 -31.39 14.44 20.76
C ALA A 395 -31.62 15.55 21.82
N GLU A 396 -31.49 15.23 23.11
CA GLU A 396 -31.57 16.21 24.21
C GLU A 396 -30.46 17.26 24.11
N ILE A 397 -29.21 16.83 23.87
CA ILE A 397 -28.06 17.75 23.70
C ILE A 397 -28.24 18.64 22.45
N GLN A 398 -28.84 18.13 21.37
CA GLN A 398 -29.13 18.92 20.18
C GLN A 398 -30.17 20.01 20.46
N GLU A 399 -31.22 19.67 21.23
CA GLU A 399 -32.25 20.63 21.63
C GLU A 399 -31.69 21.72 22.55
N GLU A 400 -30.86 21.34 23.55
CA GLU A 400 -30.16 22.32 24.41
C GLU A 400 -29.24 23.23 23.61
N ASN A 401 -28.47 22.67 22.66
CA ASN A 401 -27.61 23.48 21.79
C ASN A 401 -28.40 24.45 20.91
N GLN A 402 -29.58 24.07 20.44
CA GLN A 402 -30.45 24.95 19.66
C GLN A 402 -30.97 26.11 20.52
N GLN A 403 -31.36 25.84 21.77
CA GLN A 403 -31.75 26.88 22.73
C GLN A 403 -30.60 27.83 23.07
N LEU A 404 -29.38 27.29 23.23
CA LEU A 404 -28.18 28.07 23.51
C LEU A 404 -27.83 29.01 22.34
N ARG A 405 -27.93 28.52 21.09
CA ARG A 405 -27.74 29.33 19.88
C ARG A 405 -28.74 30.48 19.80
N SER A 406 -30.03 30.20 20.00
CA SER A 406 -31.07 31.24 20.00
C SER A 406 -30.83 32.30 21.09
N THR A 407 -30.35 31.88 22.26
CA THR A 407 -30.03 32.80 23.36
C THR A 407 -28.81 33.67 23.02
N THR A 408 -27.80 33.08 22.38
CA THR A 408 -26.59 33.78 21.93
C THR A 408 -26.91 34.84 20.89
N GLU A 409 -27.74 34.51 19.90
CA GLU A 409 -28.22 35.46 18.88
C GLU A 409 -28.94 36.67 19.50
N LYS A 410 -29.85 36.43 20.47
CA LYS A 410 -30.55 37.50 21.19
C LYS A 410 -29.62 38.39 22.01
N LEU A 411 -28.57 37.82 22.61
CA LEU A 411 -27.56 38.59 23.35
C LEU A 411 -26.70 39.43 22.42
N GLN A 412 -26.33 38.88 21.25
CA GLN A 412 -25.57 39.58 20.24
C GLN A 412 -26.34 40.78 19.67
N GLU A 413 -27.63 40.59 19.36
CA GLU A 413 -28.52 41.68 18.93
C GLU A 413 -28.61 42.80 19.99
N LYS A 414 -28.73 42.44 21.28
CA LYS A 414 -28.73 43.43 22.37
C LYS A 414 -27.40 44.20 22.46
N LEU A 415 -26.27 43.52 22.27
CA LEU A 415 -24.95 44.12 22.31
C LEU A 415 -24.74 45.09 21.14
N GLU A 416 -25.17 44.71 19.94
CA GLU A 416 -25.13 45.55 18.74
C GLU A 416 -25.98 46.82 18.94
N ASN A 417 -27.20 46.68 19.45
CA ASN A 417 -28.07 47.80 19.77
C ASN A 417 -27.45 48.77 20.80
N GLN A 418 -26.81 48.24 21.85
CA GLN A 418 -26.11 49.08 22.83
C GLN A 418 -24.89 49.79 22.22
N SER A 419 -24.09 49.09 21.43
CA SER A 419 -22.94 49.66 20.73
C SER A 419 -23.35 50.81 19.80
N GLN A 420 -24.45 50.63 19.05
CA GLN A 420 -25.00 51.65 18.18
C GLN A 420 -25.51 52.87 18.97
N PHE A 421 -26.16 52.65 20.12
CA PHE A 421 -26.58 53.72 21.01
C PHE A 421 -25.40 54.55 21.54
N PHE A 422 -24.33 53.89 22.02
CA PHE A 422 -23.12 54.58 22.49
C PHE A 422 -22.43 55.35 21.38
N THR A 423 -22.31 54.76 20.19
CA THR A 423 -21.69 55.41 19.02
C THR A 423 -22.45 56.68 18.62
N THR A 424 -23.78 56.62 18.65
CA THR A 424 -24.64 57.77 18.34
C THR A 424 -24.48 58.88 19.38
N SER A 425 -24.47 58.50 20.67
CA SER A 425 -24.29 59.45 21.78
C SER A 425 -22.92 60.13 21.76
N LEU A 426 -21.86 59.40 21.40
CA LEU A 426 -20.51 59.95 21.23
C LEU A 426 -20.46 60.99 20.11
N LYS A 427 -21.05 60.69 18.93
CA LYS A 427 -21.12 61.64 17.82
C LYS A 427 -21.88 62.92 18.18
N GLU A 428 -22.96 62.82 18.95
CA GLU A 428 -23.68 63.99 19.44
C GLU A 428 -22.82 64.84 20.38
N LEU A 429 -22.04 64.20 21.25
CA LEU A 429 -21.14 64.90 22.17
C LEU A 429 -20.01 65.60 21.41
N GLU A 430 -19.38 64.93 20.44
CA GLU A 430 -18.37 65.50 19.54
C GLU A 430 -18.89 66.73 18.80
N ASN A 431 -20.11 66.64 18.24
CA ASN A 431 -20.75 67.78 17.57
C ASN A 431 -21.01 68.95 18.53
N LYS A 432 -21.46 68.68 19.77
CA LYS A 432 -21.64 69.73 20.79
C LYS A 432 -20.31 70.40 21.15
N ILE A 433 -19.24 69.63 21.35
CA ILE A 433 -17.90 70.16 21.63
C ILE A 433 -17.40 71.04 20.47
N LEU A 434 -17.61 70.61 19.22
CA LEU A 434 -17.23 71.38 18.03
C LEU A 434 -17.96 72.74 17.98
N ILE A 435 -19.26 72.75 18.30
CA ILE A 435 -20.06 73.99 18.38
C ILE A 435 -19.52 74.92 19.49
N PHE A 436 -19.11 74.38 20.63
CA PHE A 436 -18.51 75.20 21.70
C PHE A 436 -17.13 75.76 21.31
N SER A 437 -16.33 74.99 20.56
CA SER A 437 -14.98 75.42 20.14
C SER A 437 -14.96 76.51 19.04
N THR A 438 -16.10 76.72 18.36
CA THR A 438 -16.22 77.65 17.22
C THR A 438 -16.92 78.98 17.57
N ARG A 439 -17.35 79.17 18.83
CA ARG A 439 -17.91 80.45 19.27
C ARG A 439 -16.78 81.45 19.59
N PRO A 440 -16.75 82.65 19.00
CA PRO A 440 -15.81 83.69 19.38
C PRO A 440 -16.09 84.11 20.83
N PHE A 441 -15.11 83.99 21.70
CA PHE A 441 -15.16 84.58 23.03
C PHE A 441 -15.06 86.11 22.89
N THR A 442 -16.19 86.81 22.92
CA THR A 442 -16.21 88.25 23.23
C THR A 442 -16.13 88.40 24.74
N CYS A 443 -15.01 88.97 25.23
CA CYS A 443 -14.75 89.28 26.64
C CYS A 443 -15.75 90.26 27.23
#